data_AF-A0A261FAX3-F1
#
_entry.id   AF-A0A261FAX3-F1
#
_cell.length_a   1.000
_cell.length_b   1.000
_cell.length_c   1.000
_cell.angle_alpha   90.00
_cell.angle_beta   90.00
_cell.angle_gamma   90.00
#
_symmetry.space_group_name_H-M   'P 1'
#
loop_
_entity.id
_entity.type
_entity.pdbx_description
1 polymer ?
#
loop_
_entity_poly.entity_id
_entity_poly.type
_entity_poly.pdbx_seq_one_letter_code
_entity_poly.pdbx_strand_id
1 'polypeptide(L)'
;MTSFQVDSAQIASSSAAVSASIGQIRSAVSAMYANLQQLQSVWTGSAATQFGAVAQQWRAAQTQMEASLESIQNSLSQASMLYEETENQASRLFAQ
;
A
#
# COMPACT_ATOMS: atom_id res chain seq x y z
N MET A 1 -8.34 31.51 -11.96
CA MET A 1 -9.06 30.40 -11.29
C MET A 1 -8.47 29.04 -11.69
N THR A 2 -7.15 28.85 -11.55
CA THR A 2 -6.44 27.65 -12.04
C THR A 2 -5.79 26.82 -10.92
N SER A 3 -5.82 27.27 -9.66
CA SER A 3 -5.13 26.57 -8.56
C SER A 3 -5.87 25.31 -8.13
N PHE A 4 -7.13 25.41 -7.73
CA PHE A 4 -7.89 24.28 -7.14
C PHE A 4 -8.00 23.05 -8.06
N GLN A 5 -8.25 23.25 -9.35
CA GLN A 5 -8.40 22.15 -10.32
C GLN A 5 -7.06 21.48 -10.68
N VAL A 6 -5.95 22.22 -10.63
CA VAL A 6 -4.61 21.67 -10.84
C VAL A 6 -4.18 20.86 -9.62
N ASP A 7 -4.53 21.31 -8.41
CA ASP A 7 -4.26 20.59 -7.17
C ASP A 7 -5.03 19.26 -7.07
N SER A 8 -6.32 19.23 -7.46
CA SER A 8 -7.14 17.99 -7.40
C SER A 8 -6.70 16.92 -8.41
N ALA A 9 -6.36 17.29 -9.64
CA ALA A 9 -5.81 16.37 -10.63
C ALA A 9 -4.45 15.77 -10.19
N GLN A 10 -3.59 16.58 -9.57
CA GLN A 10 -2.31 16.13 -9.03
C GLN A 10 -2.48 15.14 -7.87
N ILE A 11 -3.46 15.38 -6.99
CA ILE A 11 -3.79 14.46 -5.88
C ILE A 11 -4.29 13.13 -6.43
N ALA A 12 -5.22 13.14 -7.40
CA ALA A 12 -5.73 11.93 -8.03
C ALA A 12 -4.61 11.10 -8.68
N SER A 13 -3.71 11.76 -9.43
CA SER A 13 -2.54 11.12 -10.03
C SER A 13 -1.61 10.53 -8.97
N SER A 14 -1.37 11.25 -7.88
CA SER A 14 -0.50 10.79 -6.79
C SER A 14 -1.10 9.59 -6.06
N SER A 15 -2.41 9.59 -5.79
CA SER A 15 -3.13 8.46 -5.21
C SER A 15 -3.08 7.20 -6.09
N ALA A 16 -3.18 7.38 -7.41
CA ALA A 16 -3.02 6.29 -8.38
C ALA A 16 -1.60 5.71 -8.35
N ALA A 17 -0.57 6.57 -8.34
CA ALA A 17 0.83 6.16 -8.25
C ALA A 17 1.14 5.41 -6.94
N VAL A 18 0.60 5.87 -5.81
CA VAL A 18 0.73 5.15 -4.53
C VAL A 18 0.02 3.80 -4.60
N SER A 19 -1.20 3.73 -5.12
CA SER A 19 -1.94 2.47 -5.27
C SER A 19 -1.19 1.43 -6.12
N ALA A 20 -0.58 1.88 -7.22
CA ALA A 20 0.27 1.02 -8.05
C ALA A 20 1.51 0.52 -7.28
N SER A 21 2.17 1.41 -6.52
CA SER A 21 3.32 1.06 -5.69
C SER A 21 2.95 0.02 -4.62
N ILE A 22 1.79 0.15 -3.99
CA ILE A 22 1.26 -0.82 -3.01
C ILE A 22 1.07 -2.19 -3.66
N GLY A 23 0.51 -2.24 -4.89
CA GLY A 23 0.35 -3.49 -5.64
C GLY A 23 1.69 -4.17 -5.96
N GLN A 24 2.71 -3.39 -6.34
CA GLN A 24 4.06 -3.89 -6.59
C GLN A 24 4.70 -4.45 -5.31
N ILE A 25 4.56 -3.75 -4.18
CA ILE A 25 5.07 -4.20 -2.88
C ILE A 25 4.41 -5.52 -2.48
N ARG A 26 3.08 -5.62 -2.55
CA ARG A 26 2.36 -6.87 -2.24
C ARG A 26 2.85 -8.04 -3.11
N SER A 27 3.04 -7.79 -4.41
CA SER A 27 3.55 -8.81 -5.34
C SER A 27 4.97 -9.28 -4.96
N ALA A 28 5.87 -8.34 -4.64
CA ALA A 28 7.23 -8.66 -4.21
C ALA A 28 7.26 -9.45 -2.89
N VAL A 29 6.39 -9.08 -1.94
CA VAL A 29 6.22 -9.77 -0.65
C VAL A 29 5.74 -11.21 -0.85
N SER A 30 4.74 -11.44 -1.71
CA SER A 30 4.27 -12.79 -2.03
C SER A 30 5.35 -13.62 -2.72
N ALA A 31 6.11 -13.04 -3.64
CA ALA A 31 7.23 -13.73 -4.29
C ALA A 31 8.33 -14.11 -3.29
N MET A 32 8.66 -13.22 -2.35
CA MET A 32 9.63 -13.51 -1.29
C MET A 32 9.17 -14.66 -0.39
N TYR A 33 7.88 -14.70 -0.04
CA TYR A 33 7.31 -15.81 0.73
C TYR A 33 7.45 -17.16 0.02
N ALA A 34 7.14 -17.21 -1.28
CA ALA A 34 7.32 -18.42 -2.08
C ALA A 34 8.80 -18.88 -2.14
N ASN A 35 9.72 -17.94 -2.33
CA ASN A 35 11.16 -18.24 -2.33
C ASN A 35 11.63 -18.80 -0.98
N LEU A 36 11.16 -18.24 0.13
CA LEU A 36 11.48 -18.73 1.47
C LEU A 36 10.92 -20.13 1.71
N GLN A 37 9.69 -20.42 1.28
CA GLN A 37 9.12 -21.78 1.36
C GLN A 37 9.95 -22.79 0.55
N GLN A 38 10.35 -22.42 -0.66
CA GLN A 38 11.20 -23.27 -1.49
C GLN A 38 12.55 -23.55 -0.82
N LEU A 39 13.19 -22.52 -0.27
CA LEU A 39 14.44 -22.67 0.47
C LEU A 39 14.26 -23.55 1.72
N GLN A 40 13.17 -23.38 2.46
CA GLN A 40 12.88 -24.21 3.63
C GLN A 40 12.84 -25.71 3.29
N SER A 41 12.38 -26.06 2.10
CA SER A 41 12.30 -27.45 1.64
C SER A 41 13.67 -28.11 1.41
N VAL A 42 14.74 -27.33 1.19
CA VAL A 42 16.09 -27.83 0.93
C VAL A 42 16.96 -27.90 2.19
N TRP A 43 16.62 -27.16 3.25
CA TRP A 43 17.37 -27.19 4.50
C TRP A 43 17.01 -28.45 5.30
N THR A 44 18.03 -29.11 5.85
CA THR A 44 17.88 -30.27 6.75
C THR A 44 18.68 -30.08 8.03
N GLY A 45 18.37 -30.88 9.05
CA GLY A 45 19.08 -30.84 10.34
C GLY A 45 18.91 -29.50 11.08
N SER A 46 19.95 -29.08 11.80
CA SER A 46 19.94 -27.86 12.63
C SER A 46 19.75 -26.56 11.82
N ALA A 47 20.07 -26.57 10.53
CA ALA A 47 19.87 -25.43 9.64
C ALA A 47 18.38 -25.23 9.29
N ALA A 48 17.59 -26.32 9.21
CA ALA A 48 16.15 -26.23 8.99
C ALA A 48 15.43 -25.51 10.14
N THR A 49 15.84 -25.77 11.39
CA THR A 49 15.30 -25.09 12.57
C THR A 49 15.60 -23.59 12.55
N GLN A 50 16.84 -23.22 12.25
CA GLN A 50 17.24 -21.81 12.16
C GLN A 50 16.52 -21.09 11.02
N PHE A 51 16.41 -21.74 9.86
CA PHE A 51 15.68 -21.18 8.73
C PHE A 51 14.18 -21.03 9.02
N GLY A 52 13.58 -21.96 9.77
CA GLY A 52 12.22 -21.85 10.27
C GLY A 52 12.00 -20.58 11.10
N ALA A 53 12.96 -20.19 11.95
CA ALA A 53 12.89 -18.94 12.72
C ALA A 53 12.93 -17.70 11.82
N VAL A 54 13.79 -17.70 10.78
CA VAL A 54 13.86 -16.62 9.78
C VAL A 54 12.52 -16.50 9.02
N ALA A 55 11.92 -17.62 8.63
CA ALA A 55 10.62 -17.63 7.96
C ALA A 55 9.48 -17.08 8.84
N GLN A 56 9.50 -17.36 10.15
CA GLN A 56 8.55 -16.78 11.10
C GLN A 56 8.75 -15.27 11.27
N GLN A 57 10.00 -14.81 11.40
CA GLN A 57 10.31 -13.38 11.48
C GLN A 57 9.85 -12.64 10.22
N TRP A 58 10.07 -13.23 9.05
CA TRP A 58 9.57 -12.68 7.79
C TRP A 58 8.05 -12.56 7.77
N ARG A 59 7.32 -13.59 8.23
CA ARG A 59 5.85 -13.56 8.29
C ARG A 59 5.34 -12.43 9.19
N ALA A 60 5.99 -12.20 10.34
CA ALA A 60 5.64 -11.08 11.20
C ALA A 60 5.88 -9.72 10.51
N ALA A 61 7.00 -9.58 9.80
CA ALA A 61 7.29 -8.37 9.03
C ALA A 61 6.29 -8.14 7.89
N GLN A 62 5.85 -9.21 7.21
CA GLN A 62 4.82 -9.15 6.17
C GLN A 62 3.48 -8.64 6.74
N THR A 63 3.01 -9.17 7.87
CA THR A 63 1.78 -8.68 8.52
C THR A 63 1.88 -7.19 8.88
N GLN A 64 3.01 -6.76 9.44
CA GLN A 64 3.20 -5.35 9.78
C GLN A 64 3.20 -4.45 8.55
N MET A 65 3.81 -4.90 7.45
CA MET A 65 3.83 -4.18 6.18
C MET A 65 2.42 -4.07 5.59
N GLU A 66 1.64 -5.15 5.60
CA GLU A 66 0.26 -5.13 5.11
C GLU A 66 -0.60 -4.12 5.88
N ALA A 67 -0.50 -4.12 7.21
CA ALA A 67 -1.20 -3.13 8.05
C ALA A 67 -0.82 -1.68 7.69
N SER A 68 0.47 -1.42 7.43
CA SER A 68 0.93 -0.10 7.00
C SER A 68 0.38 0.27 5.62
N LEU A 69 0.37 -0.66 4.65
CA LEU A 69 -0.17 -0.42 3.31
C LEU A 69 -1.67 -0.15 3.35
N GLU A 70 -2.42 -0.91 4.15
CA GLU A 70 -3.86 -0.67 4.36
C GLU A 70 -4.12 0.70 4.99
N SER A 71 -3.33 1.09 6.00
CA SER A 71 -3.45 2.43 6.60
C SER A 71 -3.24 3.53 5.56
N ILE A 72 -2.25 3.38 4.67
CA ILE A 72 -1.99 4.34 3.60
C ILE A 72 -3.19 4.40 2.63
N GLN A 73 -3.72 3.25 2.21
CA GLN A 73 -4.90 3.20 1.33
C GLN A 73 -6.11 3.89 1.97
N ASN A 74 -6.36 3.64 3.25
CA ASN A 74 -7.45 4.26 3.98
C ASN A 74 -7.28 5.78 4.09
N SER A 75 -6.07 6.27 4.37
CA SER A 75 -5.79 7.71 4.41
C SER A 75 -5.97 8.38 3.05
N LEU A 76 -5.53 7.75 1.96
CA LEU A 76 -5.70 8.28 0.61
C LEU A 76 -7.17 8.29 0.16
N SER A 77 -7.93 7.26 0.52
CA SER A 77 -9.37 7.21 0.25
C SER A 77 -10.11 8.33 0.98
N GLN A 78 -9.82 8.53 2.28
CA GLN A 78 -10.38 9.63 3.06
C GLN A 78 -10.02 11.01 2.51
N ALA A 79 -8.75 11.22 2.13
CA ALA A 79 -8.34 12.46 1.49
C ALA A 79 -9.14 12.70 0.19
N SER A 80 -9.27 11.68 -0.66
CA SER A 80 -10.00 11.78 -1.92
C SER A 80 -11.47 12.18 -1.73
N MET A 81 -12.16 11.57 -0.76
CA MET A 81 -13.55 11.93 -0.42
C MET A 81 -13.69 13.37 0.07
N LEU A 82 -12.78 13.82 0.95
CA LEU A 82 -12.80 15.19 1.48
C LEU A 82 -12.58 16.22 0.37
N TYR A 83 -11.68 15.93 -0.57
CA TYR A 83 -11.44 16.81 -1.72
C TYR A 83 -12.66 16.89 -2.64
N GLU A 84 -13.29 15.76 -2.96
CA GLU A 84 -14.50 15.72 -3.79
C GLU A 84 -15.66 16.50 -3.15
N GLU A 85 -15.84 16.39 -1.83
CA GLU A 85 -16.84 17.17 -1.10
C GLU A 85 -16.55 18.67 -1.14
N THR A 86 -15.28 19.06 -0.93
CA THR A 86 -14.85 20.47 -0.95
C THR A 86 -15.06 21.10 -2.32
N GLU A 87 -14.73 20.39 -3.40
CA GLU A 87 -14.90 20.89 -4.77
C GLU A 87 -16.39 21.01 -5.14
N ASN A 88 -17.21 20.04 -4.74
CA ASN A 88 -18.67 20.11 -4.90
C ASN A 88 -19.28 21.30 -4.16
N GLN A 89 -18.81 21.60 -2.93
CA GLN A 89 -19.28 22.75 -2.17
C GLN A 89 -18.87 24.07 -2.84
N ALA A 90 -17.62 24.19 -3.29
CA ALA A 90 -17.13 25.37 -4.01
C ALA A 90 -17.92 25.61 -5.30
N SER A 91 -18.17 24.57 -6.09
CA SER A 91 -18.97 24.64 -7.32
C SER A 91 -20.38 25.19 -7.08
N ARG A 92 -21.04 24.74 -6.00
CA ARG A 92 -22.37 25.25 -5.61
C ARG A 92 -22.36 26.73 -5.22
N LEU A 93 -21.30 27.21 -4.58
CA LEU A 93 -21.17 28.62 -4.18
C LEU A 93 -21.04 29.55 -5.39
N PHE A 94 -20.35 29.11 -6.45
CA PHE A 94 -20.20 29.89 -7.69
C PHE A 94 -21.37 29.72 -8.68
N ALA A 95 -22.25 28.74 -8.46
CA ALA A 95 -23.48 28.56 -9.23
C ALA A 95 -24.65 29.43 -8.72
N GLN A 96 -24.43 30.22 -7.66
CA GLN A 96 -25.39 31.19 -7.10
C GLN A 96 -25.11 32.61 -7.57
#